data_AF-A0A1U9M9B9-F1
#
_entry.id   AF-A0A1U9M9B9-F1
#
_cell.length_a   1.000
_cell.length_b   1.000
_cell.length_c   1.000
_cell.angle_alpha   90.00
_cell.angle_beta   90.00
_cell.angle_gamma   90.00
#
_symmetry.space_group_name_H-M   'P 1'
#
loop_
_entity.id
_entity.type
_entity.pdbx_description
1 polymer ?
#
loop_
_entity_poly.entity_id
_entity_poly.type
_entity_poly.pdbx_seq_one_letter_code
_entity_poly.pdbx_strand_id
1 'polypeptide(L)' 'MVKSRVKKAGLDPNDFSAHALRAGYLTEAARKGISLPEAMQQSGHKSIQQAARYYNDSERRSGLAARLID' A
#
# COMPACT_ATOMS: atom_id res chain seq x y z
N MET A 1 -11.36 7.43 -12.49
CA MET A 1 -11.79 7.57 -11.08
C MET A 1 -10.76 8.27 -10.19
N VAL A 2 -9.50 7.80 -10.08
CA VAL A 2 -8.46 8.43 -9.23
C VAL A 2 -8.14 9.88 -9.63
N LYS A 3 -7.72 10.13 -10.88
CA LYS A 3 -7.35 11.48 -11.36
C LYS A 3 -8.47 12.52 -11.21
N SER A 4 -9.72 12.08 -11.39
CA SER A 4 -10.90 12.92 -11.19
C SER A 4 -11.12 13.28 -9.70
N ARG A 5 -10.86 12.35 -8.77
CA ARG A 5 -10.92 12.63 -7.32
C ARG A 5 -9.75 13.50 -6.87
N VAL A 6 -8.55 13.27 -7.40
CA VAL A 6 -7.34 14.06 -7.14
C VAL A 6 -7.53 15.51 -7.57
N LYS A 7 -8.05 15.74 -8.80
CA LYS A 7 -8.41 17.07 -9.29
C LYS A 7 -9.44 17.77 -8.39
N LYS A 8 -10.44 17.03 -7.89
CA LYS A 8 -11.44 17.56 -6.94
C LYS A 8 -10.86 17.91 -5.57
N ALA A 9 -9.75 17.29 -5.18
CA ALA A 9 -9.04 17.58 -3.94
C ALA A 9 -8.03 18.74 -4.09
N GLY A 10 -7.95 19.38 -5.27
CA GLY A 10 -7.00 20.47 -5.53
C GLY A 10 -5.56 20.01 -5.75
N LEU A 11 -5.35 18.71 -5.99
CA LEU A 11 -4.03 18.11 -6.20
C LEU A 11 -3.77 17.93 -7.70
N ASP A 12 -2.51 17.96 -8.13
CA ASP A 12 -2.15 17.72 -9.53
C ASP A 12 -2.40 16.24 -9.91
N PRO A 13 -3.30 15.93 -10.85
CA PRO A 13 -3.56 14.56 -11.28
C PRO A 13 -2.37 13.81 -11.89
N ASN A 14 -1.30 14.51 -12.27
CA ASN A 14 -0.07 13.93 -12.80
C ASN A 14 0.81 13.32 -11.71
N ASP A 15 0.71 13.83 -10.48
CA ASP A 15 1.43 13.28 -9.32
C ASP A 15 0.83 11.96 -8.82
N PHE A 16 -0.36 11.58 -9.33
CA PHE A 16 -1.11 10.43 -8.83
C PHE A 16 -1.37 9.39 -9.92
N SER A 17 -0.76 8.22 -9.78
CA SER A 17 -1.11 7.03 -10.56
C SER A 17 -2.03 6.10 -9.77
N ALA A 18 -3.01 5.49 -10.45
CA ALA A 18 -3.90 4.52 -9.81
C ALA A 18 -3.14 3.30 -9.28
N HIS A 19 -2.03 2.94 -9.94
CA HIS A 19 -1.16 1.85 -9.52
C HIS A 19 -0.38 2.22 -8.23
N ALA A 20 0.21 3.42 -8.17
CA ALA A 20 0.93 3.89 -6.99
C ALA A 20 0.01 4.05 -5.77
N LEU A 21 -1.23 4.50 -5.94
CA LEU A 21 -2.18 4.58 -4.83
C LEU A 21 -2.54 3.20 -4.26
N ARG A 22 -2.65 2.17 -5.11
CA ARG A 22 -2.90 0.80 -4.66
C ARG A 22 -1.70 0.24 -3.88
N ALA A 23 -0.50 0.50 -4.37
CA ALA A 23 0.76 0.13 -3.72
C ALA A 23 0.92 0.83 -2.36
N GLY A 24 0.63 2.14 -2.32
CA GLY A 24 0.65 2.94 -1.09
C GLY A 24 -0.39 2.44 -0.08
N TYR A 25 -1.61 2.15 -0.55
CA TYR A 25 -2.66 1.58 0.31
C TYR A 25 -2.25 0.26 0.96
N LEU A 26 -1.70 -0.70 0.20
CA LEU A 26 -1.25 -1.98 0.76
C LEU A 26 -0.08 -1.82 1.74
N THR A 27 0.85 -0.92 1.45
CA THR A 27 1.97 -0.60 2.36
C THR A 27 1.45 -0.04 3.69
N GLU A 28 0.51 0.91 3.64
CA GLU A 28 -0.08 1.50 4.84
C GLU A 28 -0.96 0.52 5.62
N ALA A 29 -1.70 -0.36 4.92
CA ALA A 29 -2.47 -1.43 5.56
C ALA A 29 -1.55 -2.38 6.34
N ALA A 30 -0.41 -2.76 5.74
CA ALA A 30 0.60 -3.59 6.40
C ALA A 30 1.18 -2.91 7.65
N ARG A 31 1.53 -1.62 7.56
CA ARG A 31 2.02 -0.82 8.71
C ARG A 31 1.03 -0.75 9.87
N LYS A 32 -0.27 -0.74 9.56
CA LYS A 32 -1.35 -0.72 10.55
C LYS A 32 -1.73 -2.10 11.09
N GLY A 33 -1.04 -3.17 10.66
CA GLY A 33 -1.34 -4.53 11.09
C GLY A 33 -2.65 -5.09 10.52
N ILE A 34 -3.22 -4.47 9.48
CA ILE A 34 -4.42 -4.99 8.81
C ILE A 34 -4.02 -6.25 8.05
N SER A 35 -4.83 -7.31 8.13
CA SER A 35 -4.52 -8.56 7.46
C SER A 35 -4.48 -8.41 5.93
N LEU A 36 -3.56 -9.14 5.27
CA LEU A 36 -3.45 -9.12 3.81
C LEU A 36 -4.78 -9.45 3.09
N PRO A 37 -5.56 -10.48 3.50
CA PRO A 37 -6.84 -10.78 2.86
C PRO A 37 -7.85 -9.61 2.94
N GLU A 38 -7.93 -8.94 4.08
CA GLU A 38 -8.82 -7.79 4.29
C GLU A 38 -8.41 -6.59 3.42
N ALA A 39 -7.12 -6.26 3.41
CA ALA A 39 -6.59 -5.21 2.55
C ALA A 39 -6.77 -5.54 1.05
N MET A 40 -6.66 -6.81 0.66
CA MET A 40 -6.90 -7.26 -0.71
C MET A 40 -8.37 -7.15 -1.11
N GLN A 41 -9.31 -7.47 -0.23
CA GLN A 41 -10.75 -7.26 -0.51
C GLN A 41 -11.05 -5.79 -0.78
N GLN A 42 -10.60 -4.89 0.10
CA GLN A 42 -10.86 -3.46 -0.04
C GLN A 42 -10.15 -2.84 -1.26
N SER A 43 -8.92 -3.29 -1.54
CA SER A 43 -8.17 -2.81 -2.70
C SER A 43 -8.54 -3.52 -4.00
N GLY A 44 -9.33 -4.60 -3.98
CA GLY A 44 -9.68 -5.40 -5.15
C GLY A 44 -8.51 -6.09 -5.83
N HIS A 45 -7.42 -6.39 -5.11
CA HIS A 45 -6.32 -7.19 -5.66
C HIS A 45 -6.76 -8.65 -5.79
N LYS A 46 -6.52 -9.24 -6.96
CA LYS A 46 -6.84 -10.65 -7.23
C LYS A 46 -5.68 -11.60 -6.97
N SER A 47 -4.45 -11.09 -6.97
CA SER A 47 -3.23 -11.89 -6.78
C SER A 47 -2.64 -11.64 -5.40
N ILE A 48 -2.61 -12.70 -4.58
CA ILE A 48 -1.96 -12.68 -3.27
C ILE A 48 -0.46 -12.44 -3.43
N GLN A 49 0.17 -13.11 -4.41
CA GLN A 49 1.61 -12.99 -4.64
C GLN A 49 2.05 -11.58 -4.99
N GLN A 50 1.23 -10.83 -5.74
CA GLN A 50 1.52 -9.43 -6.06
C GLN A 50 1.33 -8.53 -4.84
N ALA A 51 0.26 -8.73 -4.07
CA ALA A 51 -0.05 -7.91 -2.90
C ALA A 51 0.89 -8.18 -1.70
N ALA A 52 1.32 -9.43 -1.51
CA ALA A 52 2.22 -9.85 -0.43
C ALA A 52 3.59 -9.17 -0.48
N ARG A 53 4.06 -8.75 -1.66
CA ARG A 53 5.34 -8.03 -1.79
C ARG A 53 5.37 -6.74 -0.95
N TYR A 54 4.24 -6.04 -0.86
CA TYR A 54 4.13 -4.80 -0.08
C TYR A 54 4.15 -5.06 1.44
N TYR A 55 3.58 -6.19 1.87
CA TYR A 55 3.58 -6.61 3.27
C TYR A 55 4.98 -7.05 3.70
N ASN A 56 5.64 -7.88 2.90
CA ASN A 56 6.99 -8.36 3.18
C ASN A 56 8.00 -7.20 3.28
N ASP A 57 7.89 -6.17 2.43
CA ASP A 57 8.77 -5.00 2.51
C ASP A 57 8.48 -4.14 3.76
N SER A 58 7.20 -3.98 4.11
CA SER A 58 6.80 -3.26 5.32
C SER A 58 7.27 -3.95 6.60
N GLU A 59 7.12 -5.27 6.69
CA GLU A 59 7.62 -6.06 7.82
C GLU A 59 9.15 -6.03 7.89
N ARG A 60 9.85 -6.05 6.76
CA ARG A 60 11.32 -5.96 6.74
C ARG A 60 11.83 -4.61 7.24
N ARG A 61 11.14 -3.51 6.91
CA ARG A 61 11.48 -2.16 7.40
C ARG A 61 11.11 -1.92 8.86
N SER A 62 10.11 -2.63 9.38
CA SER A 62 9.56 -2.39 10.72
C SER A 62 9.89 -3.49 11.73
N GLY A 63 10.47 -4.59 11.27
CA GLY A 63 10.67 -5.82 12.02
C GLY A 63 11.88 -5.79 12.95
N LEU A 64 11.88 -6.74 13.90
CA LEU A 64 12.92 -6.92 14.92
C LEU A 64 14.35 -6.93 14.35
N ALA A 65 14.55 -7.50 13.15
CA ALA A 65 15.86 -7.53 12.49
C ALA A 65 16.41 -6.15 12.14
N ALA A 66 15.55 -5.18 11.80
CA ALA A 66 15.97 -3.80 11.54
C ALA A 66 16.41 -3.08 12.83
N ARG A 67 15.98 -3.56 14.00
CA ARG A 67 16.31 -3.00 15.33
C ARG A 67 17.52 -3.69 15.99
N LEU A 68 18.15 -4.65 15.32
CA LEU A 68 19.33 -5.36 15.82
C LEU A 68 20.66 -4.68 15.44
N ILE A 69 20.63 -3.61 14.63
CA ILE A 69 21.83 -2.87 14.17
C ILE A 69 21.78 -1.39 14.65
N ASP A 70 21.04 -1.09 15.72
CA ASP A 70 21.15 0.18 16.46
C ASP A 70 22.13 0.04 17.64
#